data_AF-A0AAI8BDG6-F1
#
_entry.id   AF-A0AAI8BDG6-F1
#
_cell.length_a   1.000
_cell.length_b   1.000
_cell.length_c   1.000
_cell.angle_alpha   90.00
_cell.angle_beta   90.00
_cell.angle_gamma   90.00
#
_symmetry.space_group_name_H-M   'P 1'
#
loop_
_entity.id
_entity.type
_entity.pdbx_description
1 polymer ?
#
loop_
_entity_poly.entity_id
_entity_poly.type
_entity_poly.pdbx_seq_one_letter_code
_entity_poly.pdbx_strand_id
1 'polypeptide(L)'
;METPKPAVHYEANVCGGSFEAVLSRFGDWKREPLVYRPERRMFEGKDSVRRLGDEAFDSPDEASRALIRSCAPRDRFALAAPIRDDGHHMWLVMAAFEA
;
A
#
# COMPACT_ATOMS: atom_id res chain seq x y z
N MET A 1 -0.45 5.87 33.15
CA MET A 1 0.43 6.52 32.16
C MET A 1 0.19 5.81 30.84
N GLU A 2 -0.61 6.39 29.95
CA GLU A 2 -0.72 5.89 28.58
C GLU A 2 0.53 6.34 27.84
N THR A 3 1.38 5.40 27.44
CA THR A 3 2.47 5.66 26.51
C THR A 3 1.87 6.23 25.22
N PRO A 4 2.40 7.33 24.67
CA PRO A 4 1.91 7.85 23.40
C PRO A 4 1.99 6.74 22.35
N LYS A 5 0.86 6.43 21.73
CA LYS A 5 0.80 5.42 20.67
C LYS A 5 1.80 5.86 19.59
N PRO A 6 2.73 4.99 19.17
CA PRO A 6 3.70 5.35 18.13
C PRO A 6 2.93 5.86 16.91
N ALA A 7 3.36 7.01 16.37
CA ALA A 7 2.74 7.55 15.18
C ALA A 7 2.87 6.51 14.05
N VAL A 8 1.83 6.33 13.25
CA VAL A 8 1.85 5.40 12.12
C VAL A 8 2.14 6.19 10.87
N HIS A 9 3.17 5.78 10.14
CA HIS A 9 3.52 6.27 8.82
C HIS A 9 2.98 5.30 7.77
N TYR A 10 2.49 5.82 6.65
CA TYR A 10 1.98 5.02 5.53
C TYR A 10 2.77 5.28 4.26
N GLU A 11 3.16 4.21 3.59
CA GLU A 11 3.69 4.27 2.22
C GLU A 11 2.62 3.77 1.28
N ALA A 12 2.45 4.45 0.14
CA ALA A 12 1.46 4.05 -0.85
C ALA A 12 1.99 4.27 -2.27
N ASN A 13 1.63 3.36 -3.18
CA ASN A 13 1.83 3.52 -4.63
C ASN A 13 0.61 3.04 -5.39
N VAL A 14 0.50 3.47 -6.65
CA VAL A 14 -0.59 3.10 -7.54
C VAL A 14 -0.04 2.41 -8.80
N CYS A 15 -0.71 1.37 -9.27
CA CYS A 15 -0.43 0.79 -10.59
C CYS A 15 -1.71 0.35 -11.30
N GLY A 16 -1.70 0.45 -12.63
CA GLY A 16 -2.73 -0.14 -13.47
C GLY A 16 -2.46 -1.61 -13.79
N GLY A 17 -3.52 -2.32 -14.18
CA GLY A 17 -3.48 -3.70 -14.66
C GLY A 17 -4.14 -4.70 -13.72
N SER A 18 -3.77 -5.96 -13.88
CA SER A 18 -4.26 -7.06 -13.02
C SER A 18 -3.50 -7.12 -11.69
N PHE A 19 -3.97 -7.95 -10.77
CA PHE A 19 -3.25 -8.15 -9.51
C PHE A 19 -1.85 -8.77 -9.71
N GLU A 20 -1.65 -9.58 -10.75
CA GLU A 20 -0.33 -10.11 -11.11
C GLU A 20 0.64 -8.99 -11.50
N ALA A 21 0.14 -7.95 -12.17
CA ALA A 21 0.92 -6.75 -12.45
C ALA A 21 1.31 -6.02 -11.15
N VAL A 22 0.43 -5.98 -10.15
CA VAL A 22 0.74 -5.44 -8.81
C VAL A 22 1.89 -6.20 -8.17
N LEU A 23 1.87 -7.54 -8.21
CA LEU A 23 2.94 -8.36 -7.62
C LEU A 23 4.29 -8.09 -8.29
N SER A 24 4.32 -7.97 -9.63
CA SER A 24 5.52 -7.62 -10.37
C SER A 24 6.03 -6.22 -9.99
N ARG A 25 5.15 -5.21 -10.02
CA ARG A 25 5.49 -3.82 -9.71
C ARG A 25 5.96 -3.64 -8.28
N PHE A 26 5.36 -4.36 -7.32
CA PHE A 26 5.78 -4.33 -5.93
C PHE A 26 7.25 -4.78 -5.77
N GLY A 27 7.70 -5.77 -6.54
CA GLY A 27 9.10 -6.19 -6.57
C GLY A 27 10.05 -5.13 -7.16
N ASP A 28 9.57 -4.28 -8.07
CA ASP A 28 10.33 -3.13 -8.58
C ASP A 28 10.37 -2.00 -7.55
N TRP A 29 9.23 -1.62 -6.98
CA TRP A 29 9.11 -0.55 -5.98
C TRP A 29 10.01 -0.79 -4.77
N LYS A 30 10.16 -2.04 -4.31
CA LYS A 30 11.09 -2.39 -3.22
C LYS A 30 12.55 -2.01 -3.45
N ARG A 31 12.93 -1.73 -4.70
CA ARG A 31 14.27 -1.25 -5.09
C ARG A 31 14.30 0.26 -5.30
N GLU A 32 13.16 0.93 -5.36
CA GLU A 32 13.06 2.36 -5.58
C GLU A 32 13.22 3.13 -4.25
N PRO A 33 13.95 4.24 -4.24
CA PRO A 33 14.02 5.12 -3.08
C PRO A 33 12.69 5.88 -2.88
N LEU A 34 12.34 6.21 -1.63
CA LEU A 34 11.21 7.10 -1.37
C LEU A 34 11.55 8.53 -1.84
N VAL A 35 10.57 9.20 -2.47
CA VAL A 35 10.74 10.57 -3.00
C VAL A 35 11.19 11.56 -1.91
N TYR A 36 10.64 11.45 -0.70
CA TYR A 36 10.90 12.37 0.41
C TYR A 36 11.98 11.88 1.39
N ARG A 37 12.43 10.63 1.26
CA ARG A 37 13.50 10.00 2.06
C ARG A 37 14.32 9.04 1.21
N PRO A 38 15.24 9.56 0.38
CA PRO A 38 15.98 8.75 -0.59
C PRO A 38 16.83 7.64 0.03
N GLU A 39 17.16 7.74 1.31
CA GLU A 39 17.88 6.75 2.10
C GLU A 39 17.06 5.48 2.41
N ARG A 40 15.74 5.54 2.28
CA ARG A 40 14.82 4.42 2.51
C ARG A 40 14.25 3.89 1.20
N ARG A 41 14.07 2.57 1.13
CA ARG A 41 13.40 1.93 -0.01
C ARG A 41 11.90 1.87 0.22
N MET A 42 11.13 1.95 -0.87
CA MET A 42 9.69 1.80 -0.77
C MET A 42 9.30 0.40 -0.30
N PHE A 43 8.35 0.30 0.62
CA PHE A 43 7.88 -0.95 1.20
C PHE A 43 8.99 -1.81 1.82
N GLU A 44 10.05 -1.18 2.33
CA GLU A 44 11.17 -1.85 2.97
C GLU A 44 10.70 -2.77 4.12
N GLY A 45 11.19 -4.01 4.15
CA GLY A 45 10.79 -5.00 5.16
C GLY A 45 9.42 -5.67 4.95
N LYS A 46 8.66 -5.31 3.90
CA LYS A 46 7.43 -6.03 3.52
C LYS A 46 7.79 -7.15 2.53
N ASP A 47 7.33 -8.36 2.78
CA ASP A 47 7.66 -9.57 2.01
C ASP A 47 6.78 -9.72 0.76
N SER A 48 5.52 -9.32 0.84
CA SER A 48 4.51 -9.57 -0.21
C SER A 48 3.40 -8.53 -0.23
N VAL A 49 2.52 -8.65 -1.23
CA VAL A 49 1.26 -7.90 -1.35
C VAL A 49 0.08 -8.85 -1.28
N ARG A 50 -0.98 -8.45 -0.57
CA ARG A 50 -2.25 -9.17 -0.48
C ARG A 50 -3.40 -8.27 -0.90
N ARG A 51 -4.45 -8.85 -1.47
CA ARG A 51 -5.69 -8.11 -1.74
C ARG A 51 -6.39 -7.76 -0.42
N LEU A 52 -6.88 -6.53 -0.31
CA LEU A 52 -7.77 -6.14 0.78
C LEU A 52 -9.15 -6.83 0.63
N GLY A 53 -9.58 -7.05 -0.61
CA GLY A 53 -10.80 -7.74 -0.99
C GLY A 53 -10.92 -7.81 -2.51
N ASP A 54 -12.00 -8.41 -3.00
CA ASP A 54 -12.26 -8.54 -4.45
C ASP A 54 -13.17 -7.43 -4.99
N GLU A 55 -13.81 -6.65 -4.12
CA GLU A 55 -14.65 -5.51 -4.51
C GLU A 55 -13.79 -4.28 -4.82
N ALA A 56 -14.02 -3.69 -6.00
CA ALA A 56 -13.38 -2.44 -6.39
C ALA A 56 -14.07 -1.24 -5.75
N PHE A 57 -13.26 -0.33 -5.21
CA PHE A 57 -13.72 0.95 -4.67
C PHE A 57 -14.02 1.93 -5.80
N ASP A 58 -14.98 2.82 -5.60
CA ASP A 58 -15.40 3.79 -6.62
C ASP A 58 -14.46 5.01 -6.69
N SER A 59 -13.56 5.17 -5.72
CA SER A 59 -12.55 6.22 -5.74
C SER A 59 -11.24 5.86 -5.02
N PRO A 60 -10.11 6.49 -5.38
CA PRO A 60 -8.85 6.36 -4.64
C PRO A 60 -8.96 6.73 -3.15
N ASP A 61 -9.79 7.72 -2.82
CA ASP A 61 -9.98 8.18 -1.44
C ASP A 61 -10.67 7.12 -0.56
N GLU A 62 -11.66 6.42 -1.10
CA GLU A 62 -12.32 5.31 -0.42
C GLU A 62 -11.39 4.13 -0.21
N ALA A 63 -10.65 3.75 -1.25
CA ALA A 63 -9.63 2.71 -1.17
C ALA A 63 -8.55 3.05 -0.13
N SER A 64 -8.07 4.29 -0.11
CA SER A 64 -7.08 4.78 0.85
C SER A 64 -7.60 4.68 2.28
N ARG A 65 -8.82 5.15 2.55
CA ARG A 65 -9.45 5.02 3.88
C ARG A 65 -9.61 3.56 4.30
N ALA A 66 -9.96 2.66 3.39
CA ALA A 66 -10.10 1.24 3.67
C ALA A 66 -8.75 0.58 3.99
N LEU A 67 -7.70 0.92 3.25
CA LEU A 67 -6.33 0.46 3.49
C LEU A 67 -5.78 0.98 4.83
N ILE A 68 -5.98 2.27 5.15
CA ILE A 68 -5.56 2.85 6.43
C ILE A 68 -6.17 2.11 7.63
N ARG A 69 -7.44 1.68 7.51
CA ARG A 69 -8.10 0.90 8.57
C ARG A 69 -7.60 -0.54 8.69
N SER A 70 -6.98 -1.08 7.64
CA SER A 70 -6.67 -2.51 7.51
C SER A 70 -5.18 -2.83 7.65
N CYS A 71 -4.31 -1.89 7.27
CA CYS A 71 -2.88 -2.03 7.40
C CYS A 71 -2.45 -1.94 8.88
N ALA A 72 -1.65 -2.90 9.35
CA ALA A 72 -0.96 -2.79 10.63
C ALA A 72 0.55 -2.57 10.43
N PRO A 73 1.21 -1.73 11.27
CA PRO A 73 2.64 -1.46 11.17
C PRO A 73 3.53 -2.71 11.13
N ARG A 74 3.12 -3.74 11.87
CA ARG A 74 3.85 -5.00 12.03
C ARG A 74 3.55 -6.05 10.98
N ASP A 75 2.63 -5.76 10.04
CA ASP A 75 2.36 -6.69 8.96
C ASP A 75 3.61 -6.87 8.10
N ARG A 76 3.91 -8.13 7.74
CA ARG A 76 4.98 -8.44 6.78
C ARG A 76 4.52 -8.33 5.34
N PHE A 77 3.34 -7.78 5.09
CA PHE A 77 2.79 -7.60 3.76
C PHE A 77 2.21 -6.18 3.61
N ALA A 78 2.14 -5.73 2.37
CA ALA A 78 1.32 -4.59 1.99
C ALA A 78 -0.08 -5.07 1.56
N LEU A 79 -1.06 -4.18 1.61
CA LEU A 79 -2.42 -4.43 1.14
C LEU A 79 -2.66 -3.68 -0.17
N ALA A 80 -3.36 -4.32 -1.11
CA ALA A 80 -3.76 -3.76 -2.38
C ALA A 80 -5.29 -3.70 -2.48
N ALA A 81 -5.83 -2.53 -2.81
CA ALA A 81 -7.25 -2.30 -3.02
C ALA A 81 -7.50 -1.98 -4.51
N PRO A 82 -8.41 -2.68 -5.19
CA PRO A 82 -8.79 -2.35 -6.55
C PRO A 82 -9.64 -1.08 -6.57
N ILE A 83 -9.43 -0.22 -7.57
CA ILE A 83 -10.15 1.03 -7.80
C ILE A 83 -10.79 0.98 -9.18
N ARG A 84 -12.05 1.39 -9.28
CA ARG A 84 -12.73 1.66 -10.56
C ARG A 84 -12.26 3.02 -11.07
N ASP A 85 -11.69 3.04 -12.26
CA ASP A 85 -11.25 4.27 -12.91
C ASP A 85 -11.60 4.20 -14.40
N ASP A 86 -12.74 4.76 -14.83
CA ASP A 86 -13.21 4.94 -16.22
C ASP A 86 -12.61 3.99 -17.31
N GLY A 87 -12.73 2.67 -17.10
CA GLY A 87 -12.29 1.63 -18.05
C GLY A 87 -10.88 1.06 -17.81
N HIS A 88 -10.16 1.58 -16.82
CA HIS A 88 -8.87 1.11 -16.35
C HIS A 88 -9.00 0.39 -15.00
N HIS A 89 -8.37 -0.77 -14.89
CA HIS A 89 -8.22 -1.46 -13.62
C HIS A 89 -7.02 -0.88 -12.88
N MET A 90 -7.27 -0.14 -11.81
CA MET A 90 -6.22 0.47 -11.00
C MET A 90 -6.16 -0.20 -9.63
N TRP A 91 -4.97 -0.20 -9.03
CA TRP A 91 -4.73 -0.73 -7.69
C TRP A 91 -3.96 0.28 -6.87
N LEU A 92 -4.48 0.59 -5.69
CA LEU A 92 -3.75 1.31 -4.65
C LEU A 92 -3.13 0.29 -3.70
N VAL A 93 -1.80 0.34 -3.55
CA VAL A 93 -1.04 -0.51 -2.63
C VAL A 93 -0.56 0.34 -1.47
N MET A 94 -0.74 -0.14 -0.24
CA MET A 94 -0.36 0.56 0.98
C MET A 94 0.26 -0.37 2.01
N ALA A 95 1.21 0.15 2.77
CA ALA A 95 1.71 -0.47 3.98
C ALA A 95 1.84 0.55 5.12
N ALA A 96 1.59 0.09 6.34
CA ALA A 96 1.82 0.87 7.55
C ALA A 96 3.19 0.54 8.16
N PHE A 97 3.76 1.53 8.85
CA PHE A 97 5.03 1.46 9.56
C PHE A 97 4.94 2.20 10.90
N GLU A 98 5.72 1.75 11.88
CA GLU A 98 5.96 2.52 13.09
C GLU A 98 6.84 3.73 12.71
N ALA A 99 6.48 4.94 13.15
CA ALA A 99 7.19 6.18 12.85
C ALA A 99 8.47 6.36 13.69
#